data_AF-A0A0B4H8Q6-F1
#
_entry.id   AF-A0A0B4H8Q6-F1
#
_cell.length_a   1.000
_cell.length_b   1.000
_cell.length_c   1.000
_cell.angle_alpha   90.00
_cell.angle_beta   90.00
_cell.angle_gamma   90.00
#
_symmetry.space_group_name_H-M   'P 1'
#
loop_
_entity.id
_entity.type
_entity.pdbx_description
1 polymer ?
#
loop_
_entity_poly.entity_id
_entity_poly.type
_entity_poly.pdbx_seq_one_letter_code
_entity_poly.pdbx_strand_id
1 'polypeptide(L)'
;MKSAIILASTLALVTALPQAKPICPEPKNLLPWVEKSLTTEECTELESNKPPFKELEKKCGTTWSCNVLSNSNEKWLIDESGFADETACLARHVRDPGQRIPWYPKSRTDDECLAFKMCKPALEELEEQCGTHWTCSLLEGRDENNRLENFWLAEKTGLWSKDDCIRHHMPDPSL
;
A
#
# COMPACT_ATOMS: atom_id res chain seq x y z
N MET A 1 -25.32 -64.94 -24.17
CA MET A 1 -24.70 -63.60 -24.18
C MET A 1 -25.37 -62.76 -23.09
N LYS A 2 -24.69 -62.54 -21.96
CA LYS A 2 -25.11 -61.59 -20.91
C LYS A 2 -23.85 -60.90 -20.41
N SER A 3 -23.77 -59.60 -20.66
CA SER A 3 -22.60 -58.75 -20.46
C SER A 3 -22.36 -58.44 -18.98
N ALA A 4 -21.11 -58.58 -18.54
CA ALA A 4 -20.64 -58.05 -17.26
C ALA A 4 -20.32 -56.56 -17.43
N ILE A 5 -20.96 -55.70 -16.64
CA ILE A 5 -20.62 -54.28 -16.55
C ILE A 5 -19.60 -54.15 -15.43
N ILE A 6 -18.33 -53.95 -15.80
CA ILE A 6 -17.26 -53.60 -14.87
C ILE A 6 -17.31 -52.09 -14.70
N LEU A 7 -17.80 -51.62 -13.55
CA LEU A 7 -17.64 -50.23 -13.13
C LEU A 7 -16.18 -50.01 -12.70
N ALA A 8 -15.39 -49.45 -13.61
CA ALA A 8 -14.07 -48.94 -13.28
C ALA A 8 -14.22 -47.59 -12.59
N SER A 9 -14.04 -47.57 -11.27
CA SER A 9 -13.94 -46.36 -10.46
C SER A 9 -12.70 -45.57 -10.88
N THR A 10 -12.86 -44.50 -11.65
CA THR A 10 -11.79 -43.52 -11.86
C THR A 10 -11.66 -42.68 -10.60
N LEU A 11 -10.77 -43.11 -9.70
CA LEU A 11 -10.24 -42.25 -8.65
C LEU A 11 -9.45 -41.15 -9.35
N ALA A 12 -10.08 -39.98 -9.54
CA ALA A 12 -9.35 -38.78 -9.95
C ALA A 12 -8.44 -38.40 -8.77
N LEU A 13 -7.19 -38.85 -8.85
CA LEU A 13 -6.13 -38.40 -7.98
C LEU A 13 -5.91 -36.92 -8.30
N VAL A 14 -6.58 -36.03 -7.56
CA VAL A 14 -6.28 -34.60 -7.58
C VAL A 14 -4.90 -34.47 -6.96
N THR A 15 -3.87 -34.55 -7.80
CA THR A 15 -2.54 -34.07 -7.44
C THR A 15 -2.70 -32.57 -7.25
N ALA A 16 -2.92 -32.15 -6.00
CA ALA A 16 -2.75 -30.76 -5.62
C ALA A 16 -1.30 -30.41 -5.98
N LEU A 17 -1.11 -29.74 -7.13
CA LEU A 17 0.16 -29.11 -7.43
C LEU A 17 0.49 -28.25 -6.20
N PRO A 18 1.72 -28.31 -5.67
CA PRO A 18 2.11 -27.40 -4.62
C PRO A 18 1.93 -26.00 -5.18
N GLN A 19 0.90 -25.30 -4.73
CA GLN A 19 0.71 -23.90 -5.10
C GLN A 19 1.99 -23.21 -4.67
N ALA A 20 2.72 -22.68 -5.65
CA ALA A 20 3.92 -21.91 -5.37
C ALA A 20 3.52 -20.85 -4.36
N LYS A 21 4.18 -20.85 -3.20
CA LYS A 21 3.93 -19.82 -2.19
C LYS A 21 4.14 -18.47 -2.88
N PRO A 22 3.21 -17.51 -2.72
CA PRO A 22 3.38 -16.20 -3.30
C PRO A 22 4.73 -15.64 -2.86
N ILE A 23 5.49 -15.07 -3.80
CA ILE A 23 6.72 -14.35 -3.48
C ILE A 23 6.29 -13.10 -2.74
N CYS A 24 6.43 -13.12 -1.42
CA CYS A 24 6.06 -11.99 -0.58
C CYS A 24 7.15 -10.92 -0.66
N PRO A 25 6.82 -9.67 -1.01
CA PRO A 25 7.76 -8.57 -0.84
C PRO A 25 8.07 -8.41 0.65
N GLU A 26 9.25 -7.89 0.96
CA GLU A 26 9.57 -7.53 2.34
C GLU A 26 8.58 -6.46 2.85
N PRO A 27 8.01 -6.61 4.05
CA PRO A 27 7.07 -5.64 4.58
C PRO A 27 7.77 -4.29 4.77
N LYS A 28 7.35 -3.29 3.99
CA LYS A 28 7.79 -1.89 4.17
C LYS A 28 7.20 -1.36 5.49
N ASN A 29 8.05 -0.93 6.42
CA ASN A 29 7.65 -0.31 7.68
C ASN A 29 7.18 1.15 7.45
N LEU A 30 5.98 1.38 6.92
CA LEU A 30 5.55 2.71 6.46
C LEU A 30 5.46 3.75 7.61
N LEU A 31 5.81 4.99 7.30
CA LEU A 31 5.70 6.17 8.16
C LEU A 31 4.42 6.94 7.86
N PRO A 32 3.78 7.61 8.83
CA PRO A 32 2.55 8.37 8.60
C PRO A 32 2.80 9.62 7.76
N TRP A 33 1.85 9.99 6.88
CA TRP A 33 1.89 11.26 6.16
C TRP A 33 1.63 12.39 7.13
N VAL A 34 2.46 13.44 7.07
CA VAL A 34 2.36 14.59 7.96
C VAL A 34 2.02 15.83 7.14
N GLU A 35 0.91 16.47 7.49
CA GLU A 35 0.51 17.75 6.93
C GLU A 35 1.38 18.89 7.44
N LYS A 36 1.61 19.87 6.57
CA LYS A 36 2.34 21.09 6.93
C LYS A 36 1.53 21.93 7.92
N SER A 37 2.17 22.33 9.02
CA SER A 37 1.55 23.12 10.10
C SER A 37 2.01 24.58 10.14
N LEU A 38 3.22 24.86 9.66
CA LEU A 38 3.82 26.21 9.59
C LEU A 38 3.62 26.86 8.22
N THR A 39 3.86 28.16 8.10
CA THR A 39 3.94 28.84 6.80
C THR A 39 5.19 28.43 6.02
N THR A 40 5.28 28.85 4.76
CA THR A 40 6.49 28.65 3.94
C THR A 40 7.69 29.40 4.50
N GLU A 41 7.48 30.62 4.97
CA GLU A 41 8.53 31.45 5.56
C GLU A 41 9.06 30.80 6.84
N GLU A 42 8.17 30.36 7.73
CA GLU A 42 8.53 29.69 8.99
C GLU A 42 9.25 28.37 8.74
N CYS A 43 8.86 27.62 7.71
CA CYS A 43 9.56 26.40 7.31
C CYS A 43 10.95 26.67 6.73
N THR A 44 11.11 27.74 5.95
CA THR A 44 12.41 28.16 5.41
C THR A 44 13.35 28.59 6.54
N GLU A 45 12.84 29.32 7.53
CA GLU A 45 13.60 29.70 8.73
C GLU A 45 13.96 28.47 9.57
N LEU A 46 13.00 27.57 9.78
CA LEU A 46 13.24 26.33 10.51
C LEU A 46 14.32 25.50 9.84
N GLU A 47 14.22 25.21 8.54
CA GLU A 47 15.23 24.50 7.75
C GLU A 47 16.63 25.13 7.85
N SER A 48 16.71 26.47 7.77
CA SER A 48 17.97 27.22 7.89
C SER A 48 18.69 27.00 9.24
N ASN A 49 17.95 26.67 10.29
CA ASN A 49 18.48 26.37 11.62
C ASN A 49 18.95 24.92 11.78
N LYS A 50 18.86 24.10 10.72
CA LYS A 50 19.28 22.70 10.68
C LYS A 50 18.67 21.83 11.80
N PRO A 51 17.34 21.75 11.88
CA PRO A 51 16.63 21.01 12.92
C PRO A 51 16.71 19.51 12.62
N PRO A 52 16.49 18.65 13.63
CA PRO A 52 16.34 17.22 13.38
C PRO A 52 15.26 16.93 12.33
N PHE A 53 15.48 15.95 11.44
CA PHE A 53 14.54 15.59 10.38
C PHE A 53 13.09 15.41 10.89
N LYS A 54 12.93 14.71 12.03
CA LYS A 54 11.61 14.49 12.64
C LYS A 54 10.91 15.78 13.06
N GLU A 55 11.66 16.79 13.48
CA GLU A 55 11.10 18.09 13.83
C GLU A 55 10.67 18.84 12.57
N LEU A 56 11.51 18.81 11.52
CA LEU A 56 11.20 19.40 10.23
C LEU A 56 9.94 18.78 9.64
N GLU A 57 9.85 17.45 9.57
CA GLU A 57 8.67 16.72 9.09
C GLU A 57 7.42 17.04 9.91
N LYS A 58 7.53 17.02 11.25
CA LYS A 58 6.39 17.31 12.13
C LYS A 58 5.81 18.70 11.91
N LYS A 59 6.65 19.70 11.61
CA LYS A 59 6.23 21.11 11.50
C LYS A 59 5.92 21.50 10.05
N CYS A 60 6.74 21.05 9.11
CA CYS A 60 6.70 21.44 7.70
C CYS A 60 6.08 20.40 6.77
N GLY A 61 5.75 19.23 7.29
CA GLY A 61 5.09 18.15 6.57
C GLY A 61 6.03 17.26 5.77
N THR A 62 5.51 16.12 5.32
CA THR A 62 6.25 15.10 4.56
C THR A 62 6.76 15.66 3.23
N THR A 63 5.94 16.41 2.49
CA THR A 63 6.35 17.01 1.20
C THR A 63 7.55 17.93 1.36
N TRP A 64 7.54 18.83 2.35
CA TRP A 64 8.66 19.74 2.57
C TRP A 64 9.92 18.96 2.98
N SER A 65 9.80 18.17 4.05
CA SER A 65 10.94 17.43 4.62
C SER A 65 11.59 16.46 3.63
N CYS A 66 10.81 15.74 2.81
CA CYS A 66 11.37 14.89 1.76
C CYS A 66 11.95 15.69 0.59
N ASN A 67 11.32 16.79 0.16
CA ASN A 67 11.83 17.61 -0.96
C ASN A 67 13.19 18.24 -0.64
N VAL A 68 13.47 18.57 0.62
CA VAL A 68 14.81 19.09 1.00
C VAL A 68 15.92 18.07 0.69
N LEU A 69 15.61 16.76 0.63
CA LEU A 69 16.56 15.71 0.22
C LEU A 69 16.86 15.70 -1.29
N SER A 70 16.01 16.30 -2.13
CA SER A 70 16.26 16.47 -3.57
C SER A 70 17.37 17.50 -3.83
N ASN A 71 17.49 18.48 -2.92
CA ASN A 71 18.53 19.50 -2.92
C ASN A 71 19.80 18.97 -2.22
N SER A 72 20.49 18.07 -2.92
CA SER A 72 21.71 17.31 -2.53
C SER A 72 22.89 18.05 -1.86
N ASN A 73 22.79 19.34 -1.55
CA ASN A 73 23.80 20.09 -0.81
C ASN A 73 23.63 20.02 0.72
N GLU A 74 22.48 19.55 1.22
CA GLU A 74 22.17 19.46 2.65
C GLU A 74 22.58 18.08 3.21
N LYS A 75 23.87 17.71 3.12
CA LYS A 75 24.39 16.38 3.55
C LYS A 75 23.96 15.98 4.98
N TRP A 76 23.83 16.96 5.87
CA TRP A 76 23.44 16.74 7.26
C TRP A 76 22.03 16.14 7.39
N LEU A 77 21.12 16.44 6.46
CA LEU A 77 19.74 15.94 6.42
C LEU A 77 19.66 14.50 5.92
N ILE A 78 20.50 14.14 4.95
CA ILE A 78 20.64 12.75 4.47
C ILE A 78 21.17 11.87 5.61
N ASP A 79 22.21 12.34 6.30
CA ASP A 79 22.84 11.60 7.40
C ASP A 79 21.88 11.42 8.60
N GLU A 80 20.99 12.38 8.87
CA GLU A 80 20.02 12.30 9.97
C GLU A 80 18.68 11.62 9.62
N SER A 81 18.20 11.79 8.38
CA SER A 81 16.91 11.21 7.96
C SER A 81 16.99 9.70 7.76
N GLY A 82 18.16 9.18 7.37
CA GLY A 82 18.34 7.79 7.00
C GLY A 82 17.76 7.42 5.62
N PHE A 83 17.36 8.41 4.81
CA PHE A 83 16.90 8.21 3.43
C PHE A 83 17.99 8.61 2.44
N ALA A 84 18.11 7.86 1.34
CA ALA A 84 19.10 8.14 0.31
C ALA A 84 18.76 9.39 -0.52
N ASP A 85 17.47 9.65 -0.74
CA ASP A 85 16.95 10.75 -1.55
C ASP A 85 15.46 11.02 -1.24
N GLU A 86 14.88 12.03 -1.89
CA GLU A 86 13.45 12.38 -1.80
C GLU A 86 12.54 11.19 -2.15
N THR A 87 12.89 10.41 -3.19
CA THR A 87 12.06 9.30 -3.67
C THR A 87 12.00 8.19 -2.63
N ALA A 88 13.14 7.84 -2.04
CA ALA A 88 13.23 6.88 -0.95
C ALA A 88 12.49 7.38 0.31
N CYS A 89 12.52 8.69 0.59
CA CYS A 89 11.77 9.30 1.69
C CYS A 89 10.26 9.18 1.47
N LEU A 90 9.75 9.63 0.32
CA LEU A 90 8.32 9.59 -0.01
C LEU A 90 7.79 8.16 -0.09
N ALA A 91 8.56 7.22 -0.65
CA ALA A 91 8.17 5.81 -0.75
C ALA A 91 8.05 5.09 0.60
N ARG A 92 8.60 5.67 1.67
CA ARG A 92 8.50 5.14 3.03
C ARG A 92 7.35 5.75 3.81
N HIS A 93 6.72 6.80 3.30
CA HIS A 93 5.53 7.40 3.86
C HIS A 93 4.26 6.76 3.29
N VAL A 94 3.20 6.67 4.09
CA VAL A 94 1.85 6.46 3.58
C VAL A 94 1.50 7.65 2.66
N ARG A 95 0.73 7.39 1.62
CA ARG A 95 0.42 8.41 0.61
C ARG A 95 -0.36 9.58 1.22
N ASP A 96 -0.15 10.77 0.66
CA ASP A 96 -0.95 11.96 0.93
C ASP A 96 -2.46 11.65 0.82
N PRO A 97 -3.25 11.84 1.88
CA PRO A 97 -4.71 11.69 1.83
C PRO A 97 -5.38 12.61 0.80
N GLY A 98 -4.78 13.75 0.46
CA GLY A 98 -5.30 14.70 -0.53
C GLY A 98 -4.99 14.31 -1.98
N GLN A 99 -4.09 13.37 -2.22
CA GLN A 99 -3.68 12.98 -3.57
C GLN A 99 -4.69 12.00 -4.18
N ARG A 100 -5.21 12.34 -5.37
CA ARG A 100 -6.00 11.39 -6.15
C ARG A 100 -5.14 10.18 -6.55
N ILE A 101 -5.62 8.99 -6.21
CA ILE A 101 -4.91 7.73 -6.49
C ILE A 101 -5.33 7.20 -7.87
N PRO A 102 -4.41 6.83 -8.77
CA PRO A 102 -4.78 6.25 -10.06
C PRO A 102 -5.66 5.01 -9.89
N TRP A 103 -6.67 4.86 -10.74
CA TRP A 103 -7.47 3.64 -10.77
C TRP A 103 -6.68 2.50 -11.41
N TYR A 104 -6.50 1.39 -10.70
CA TYR A 104 -5.81 0.22 -11.22
C TYR A 104 -6.82 -0.86 -11.65
N PRO A 105 -6.77 -1.33 -12.90
CA PRO A 105 -7.57 -2.48 -13.33
C PRO A 105 -7.03 -3.76 -12.66
N LYS A 106 -7.93 -4.67 -12.32
CA LYS A 106 -7.55 -5.97 -11.76
C LYS A 106 -6.81 -6.80 -12.82
N SER A 107 -5.59 -7.22 -12.51
CA SER A 107 -4.72 -7.99 -13.43
C SER A 107 -4.51 -9.45 -13.01
N ARG A 108 -4.96 -9.84 -11.81
CA ARG A 108 -4.85 -11.20 -11.24
C ARG A 108 -6.20 -11.78 -10.84
N THR A 109 -6.24 -13.08 -10.60
CA THR A 109 -7.43 -13.77 -10.06
C THR A 109 -7.65 -13.46 -8.57
N ASP A 110 -8.86 -13.72 -8.05
CA ASP A 110 -9.15 -13.53 -6.62
C ASP A 110 -8.24 -14.36 -5.71
N ASP A 111 -7.99 -15.62 -6.07
CA ASP A 111 -7.15 -16.53 -5.27
C ASP A 111 -5.69 -16.05 -5.21
N GLU A 112 -5.14 -15.58 -6.33
CA GLU A 112 -3.80 -14.99 -6.39
C GLU A 112 -3.72 -13.73 -5.53
N CYS A 113 -4.77 -12.92 -5.52
CA CYS A 113 -4.85 -11.70 -4.75
C CYS A 113 -5.01 -11.95 -3.25
N LEU A 114 -5.80 -12.95 -2.87
CA LEU A 114 -5.88 -13.40 -1.48
C LEU A 114 -4.53 -13.91 -1.00
N ALA A 115 -3.84 -14.73 -1.81
CA ALA A 115 -2.50 -15.21 -1.49
C ALA A 115 -1.50 -14.06 -1.34
N PHE A 116 -1.53 -13.08 -2.25
CA PHE A 116 -0.64 -11.90 -2.19
C PHE A 116 -0.95 -11.00 -0.99
N LYS A 117 -2.23 -10.79 -0.66
CA LYS A 117 -2.68 -10.06 0.53
C LYS A 117 -2.09 -10.63 1.82
N MET A 118 -1.95 -11.96 1.93
CA MET A 118 -1.34 -12.61 3.10
C MET A 118 0.12 -12.18 3.33
N CYS A 119 0.79 -11.66 2.30
CA CYS A 119 2.12 -11.07 2.41
C CYS A 119 2.12 -9.66 3.04
N LYS A 120 0.95 -9.05 3.28
CA LYS A 120 0.78 -7.69 3.80
C LYS A 120 1.58 -6.63 3.02
N PRO A 121 1.43 -6.58 1.67
CA PRO A 121 2.16 -5.64 0.81
C PRO A 121 1.86 -4.17 1.15
N ALA A 122 2.51 -3.23 0.46
CA ALA A 122 1.99 -1.86 0.43
C ALA A 122 0.61 -1.81 -0.25
N LEU A 123 -0.23 -0.81 0.07
CA LEU A 123 -1.54 -0.67 -0.58
C LEU A 123 -1.38 -0.55 -2.10
N GLU A 124 -0.49 0.32 -2.56
CA GLU A 124 -0.27 0.58 -3.98
C GLU A 124 0.14 -0.71 -4.74
N GLU A 125 1.02 -1.52 -4.14
CA GLU A 125 1.42 -2.81 -4.71
C GLU A 125 0.25 -3.80 -4.78
N LEU A 126 -0.65 -3.74 -3.81
CA LEU A 126 -1.87 -4.56 -3.81
C LEU A 126 -2.84 -4.08 -4.90
N GLU A 127 -3.05 -2.77 -5.03
CA GLU A 127 -3.94 -2.17 -6.03
C GLU A 127 -3.43 -2.38 -7.46
N GLU A 128 -2.14 -2.22 -7.71
CA GLU A 128 -1.53 -2.49 -9.02
C GLU A 128 -1.74 -3.93 -9.50
N GLN A 129 -1.69 -4.89 -8.58
CA GLN A 129 -1.78 -6.31 -8.90
C GLN A 129 -3.21 -6.85 -8.85
N CYS A 130 -4.03 -6.33 -7.95
CA CYS A 130 -5.35 -6.86 -7.67
C CYS A 130 -6.49 -5.92 -8.05
N GLY A 131 -6.16 -4.71 -8.46
CA GLY A 131 -7.09 -3.67 -8.86
C GLY A 131 -7.66 -2.90 -7.67
N THR A 132 -7.97 -1.62 -7.91
CA THR A 132 -8.53 -0.70 -6.92
C THR A 132 -9.85 -1.24 -6.36
N HIS A 133 -10.79 -1.66 -7.21
CA HIS A 133 -12.11 -2.10 -6.75
C HIS A 133 -12.02 -3.31 -5.81
N TRP A 134 -11.20 -4.31 -6.16
CA TRP A 134 -11.00 -5.49 -5.34
C TRP A 134 -10.36 -5.13 -4.00
N THR A 135 -9.32 -4.29 -4.02
CA THR A 135 -8.59 -3.88 -2.83
C THR A 135 -9.47 -3.07 -1.89
N CYS A 136 -10.22 -2.08 -2.39
CA CYS A 136 -11.19 -1.33 -1.59
C CYS A 136 -12.31 -2.23 -1.05
N SER A 137 -12.69 -3.31 -1.77
CA SER A 137 -13.69 -4.27 -1.29
C SER A 137 -13.22 -5.07 -0.08
N LEU A 138 -11.92 -5.12 0.21
CA LEU A 138 -11.43 -5.70 1.48
C LEU A 138 -11.89 -4.88 2.70
N LEU A 139 -12.22 -3.60 2.51
CA LEU A 139 -12.76 -2.74 3.57
C LEU A 139 -14.29 -2.91 3.74
N GLU A 140 -14.96 -3.58 2.79
CA GLU A 140 -16.34 -4.06 2.98
C GLU A 140 -16.31 -5.33 3.85
N GLY A 141 -16.62 -5.18 5.13
CA GLY A 141 -16.81 -6.33 6.00
C GLY A 141 -18.07 -7.10 5.62
N ARG A 142 -17.91 -8.29 5.03
CA ARG A 142 -18.66 -9.43 5.55
C ARG A 142 -17.94 -9.86 6.83
N ASP A 143 -18.63 -9.69 7.96
CA ASP A 143 -18.29 -10.13 9.32
C ASP A 143 -17.08 -9.50 10.05
N GLU A 144 -17.22 -9.30 11.37
CA GLU A 144 -16.25 -8.60 12.25
C GLU A 144 -14.84 -9.22 12.23
N ASN A 145 -14.75 -10.52 11.96
CA ASN A 145 -13.47 -11.24 11.86
C ASN A 145 -12.63 -10.79 10.63
N ASN A 146 -13.25 -10.55 9.46
CA ASN A 146 -12.54 -10.01 8.29
C ASN A 146 -12.07 -8.58 8.50
N ARG A 147 -12.80 -7.79 9.31
CA ARG A 147 -12.44 -6.40 9.63
C ARG A 147 -11.14 -6.34 10.44
N LEU A 148 -10.90 -7.30 11.33
CA LEU A 148 -9.64 -7.46 12.07
C LEU A 148 -8.50 -7.91 11.14
N GLU A 149 -8.77 -8.80 10.19
CA GLU A 149 -7.77 -9.25 9.21
C GLU A 149 -7.33 -8.16 8.23
N ASN A 150 -8.17 -7.15 8.00
CA ASN A 150 -7.90 -6.02 7.10
C ASN A 150 -7.54 -4.72 7.84
N PHE A 151 -7.39 -4.76 9.16
CA PHE A 151 -7.04 -3.59 9.96
C PHE A 151 -5.71 -2.97 9.52
N TRP A 152 -4.74 -3.80 9.09
CA TRP A 152 -3.48 -3.32 8.54
C TRP A 152 -3.67 -2.47 7.27
N LEU A 153 -4.71 -2.72 6.47
CA LEU A 153 -5.03 -1.94 5.27
C LEU A 153 -5.57 -0.57 5.70
N ALA A 154 -6.50 -0.54 6.65
CA ALA A 154 -7.05 0.69 7.19
C ALA A 154 -5.97 1.54 7.90
N GLU A 155 -5.10 0.93 8.71
CA GLU A 155 -3.98 1.63 9.37
C GLU A 155 -2.98 2.21 8.39
N LYS A 156 -2.62 1.47 7.34
CA LYS A 156 -1.64 1.92 6.34
C LYS A 156 -2.17 3.00 5.40
N THR A 157 -3.49 3.16 5.30
CA THR A 157 -4.10 3.99 4.25
C THR A 157 -4.94 5.13 4.81
N GLY A 158 -5.36 5.03 6.07
CA GLY A 158 -6.35 5.93 6.65
C GLY A 158 -7.75 5.77 6.05
N LEU A 159 -7.98 4.76 5.21
CA LEU A 159 -9.25 4.51 4.52
C LEU A 159 -10.05 3.46 5.29
N TRP A 160 -11.19 3.89 5.86
CA TRP A 160 -11.95 3.09 6.83
C TRP A 160 -13.20 2.42 6.26
N SER A 161 -13.54 2.71 5.00
CA SER A 161 -14.63 2.08 4.27
C SER A 161 -14.29 1.96 2.79
N LYS A 162 -14.97 1.05 2.07
CA LYS A 162 -14.82 0.95 0.61
C LYS A 162 -15.22 2.24 -0.08
N ASP A 163 -16.31 2.88 0.34
CA ASP A 163 -16.77 4.12 -0.27
C ASP A 163 -15.75 5.25 -0.08
N ASP A 164 -15.14 5.34 1.10
CA ASP A 164 -14.03 6.27 1.33
C ASP A 164 -12.84 5.92 0.43
N CYS A 165 -12.48 4.65 0.33
CA CYS A 165 -11.38 4.18 -0.51
C CYS A 165 -11.60 4.51 -1.99
N ILE A 166 -12.79 4.25 -2.53
CA ILE A 166 -13.14 4.54 -3.93
C ILE A 166 -13.13 6.06 -4.18
N ARG A 167 -13.60 6.88 -3.24
CA ARG A 167 -13.62 8.36 -3.40
C ARG A 167 -12.23 8.99 -3.48
N HIS A 168 -11.21 8.35 -2.90
CA HIS A 168 -9.83 8.83 -2.97
C HIS A 168 -9.13 8.45 -4.29
N HIS A 169 -9.74 7.55 -5.06
CA HIS A 169 -9.25 7.19 -6.37
C HIS A 169 -9.78 8.13 -7.47
N MET A 170 -8.97 8.30 -8.51
CA MET A 170 -9.44 8.80 -9.79
C MET A 170 -10.58 7.91 -10.28
N PRO A 171 -11.57 8.47 -11.01
CA PRO A 171 -12.61 7.65 -11.62
C PRO A 171 -12.01 6.54 -12.49
N ASP A 172 -12.70 5.42 -12.57
CA ASP A 172 -12.35 4.38 -13.55
C ASP A 172 -12.32 5.03 -14.94
N PRO A 173 -11.18 5.01 -15.65
CA PRO A 173 -11.07 5.64 -16.96
C PRO A 173 -11.94 4.96 -18.04
N SER A 174 -12.56 3.82 -17.73
CA SER A 174 -13.51 3.12 -18.59
C SER A 174 -14.99 3.44 -18.31
N LEU A 175 -15.29 4.27 -17.30
CA LEU A 175 -16.62 4.81 -16.99
C LEU A 175 -16.81 6.22 -17.56
#